data_AF-A0A1W9SYT9-F1
#
_entry.id   AF-A0A1W9SYT9-F1
#
_cell.length_a   1.000
_cell.length_b   1.000
_cell.length_c   1.000
_cell.angle_alpha   90.00
_cell.angle_beta   90.00
_cell.angle_gamma   90.00
#
_symmetry.space_group_name_H-M   'P 1'
#
loop_
_entity.id
_entity.type
_entity.pdbx_description
1 polymer ?
#
loop_
_entity_poly.entity_id
_entity_poly.type
_entity_poly.pdbx_seq_one_letter_code
_entity_poly.pdbx_strand_id
1 'polypeptide(L)'
;MKISIAKNAGFCMGVQRAVNIALDASNNTKEPLYTFGPLIHNPQVLEMLKNKGILSLQKIPEKGKGTVLIRAHGVPLNEHELLEKVGFNVINATCPRVISVQKIIKKHGKAGYETIIIGDRNHPEVKGLLGYVSKNGYTVSSLKEFKNLPKFEKAVVVAQTTQDTSLFNQIKKNTQNNYPKYKIFNTICDSTEKRQKEVREISEKNDVIIVIGGKQSGNTRRLAQIAASTGKSCFHIENISELDFKKISFKDSLAITAGASTPNWIINEAYGKIKTFFQKNNNLFYSFVLQTRDFLLKTNILLSLGAGCLTYACSRMQGFEHNLPYVFLAMFYILSMQIINNLFTIKSDKYNNPKRAYFYEKNKKILRICAGISGLGGLYITFHLSIFSFFIFMAMSILGFSYNLKFFSFFKIKRRIKDISGSKTIFIAGAWGIITSVLPFLLHQSSIFNFQFLNLKPQTLMDFISVSPFLLFSRQTLAMVSVFVFSTGLVFSRTIFFDILEMQGNRITGKETLAILIGEKKSLKIIKQVLILIFLVCFLSASIGIIQKTGFVLAFLPVLMLFLIIYTEKNNLFSGMYLYFIIELHFIIAGIMAVIF
;
A
#
# COMPACT_ATOMS: atom_id res chain seq x y z
N MET A 1 -1.63 -23.26 -16.96
CA MET A 1 -1.61 -21.88 -17.52
C MET A 1 -0.70 -20.96 -16.72
N LYS A 2 0.25 -20.32 -17.38
CA LYS A 2 1.12 -19.27 -16.83
C LYS A 2 0.41 -17.92 -16.89
N ILE A 3 0.35 -17.19 -15.77
CA ILE A 3 -0.26 -15.86 -15.70
C ILE A 3 0.82 -14.83 -15.36
N SER A 4 1.01 -13.84 -16.23
CA SER A 4 1.93 -12.72 -16.05
C SER A 4 1.16 -11.41 -15.86
N ILE A 5 1.74 -10.47 -15.11
CA ILE A 5 1.19 -9.11 -14.94
C ILE A 5 2.27 -8.14 -15.44
N ALA A 6 1.88 -7.18 -16.29
CA ALA A 6 2.77 -6.12 -16.74
C ALA A 6 3.23 -5.27 -15.54
N LYS A 7 4.54 -5.00 -15.45
CA LYS A 7 5.17 -4.28 -14.34
C LYS A 7 4.64 -2.86 -14.20
N ASN A 8 4.28 -2.20 -15.31
CA ASN A 8 3.71 -0.86 -15.30
C ASN A 8 2.17 -0.86 -15.31
N ALA A 9 1.51 -1.99 -15.03
CA ALA A 9 0.05 -2.04 -14.94
C ALA A 9 -0.47 -1.16 -13.78
N GLY A 10 -1.55 -0.42 -14.05
CA GLY A 10 -2.28 0.35 -13.05
C GLY A 10 -1.90 1.83 -13.00
N PHE A 11 -2.20 2.50 -11.89
CA PHE A 11 -2.07 3.95 -11.74
C PHE A 11 -0.68 4.48 -12.14
N CYS A 12 -0.66 5.53 -12.98
CA CYS A 12 0.55 6.35 -13.15
C CYS A 12 0.65 7.40 -12.04
N MET A 13 1.84 7.99 -11.86
CA MET A 13 2.08 9.02 -10.84
C MET A 13 1.08 10.18 -10.91
N GLY A 14 0.75 10.68 -12.11
CA GLY A 14 -0.18 11.79 -12.30
C GLY A 14 -1.61 11.45 -11.85
N VAL A 15 -2.08 10.26 -12.19
CA VAL A 15 -3.40 9.76 -11.75
C VAL A 15 -3.41 9.51 -10.25
N GLN A 16 -2.39 8.82 -9.72
CA GLN A 16 -2.27 8.56 -8.30
C GLN A 16 -2.27 9.86 -7.49
N ARG A 17 -1.51 10.88 -7.95
CA ARG A 17 -1.51 12.22 -7.35
C ARG A 17 -2.91 12.84 -7.34
N ALA A 18 -3.61 12.83 -8.48
CA ALA A 18 -4.93 13.44 -8.57
C ALA A 18 -5.97 12.77 -7.66
N VAL A 19 -5.99 11.43 -7.64
CA VAL A 19 -6.86 10.65 -6.74
C VAL A 19 -6.50 10.89 -5.28
N ASN A 20 -5.21 10.92 -4.93
CA ASN A 20 -4.76 11.20 -3.57
C ASN A 20 -5.19 12.60 -3.11
N ILE A 21 -5.02 13.64 -3.95
CA ILE A 21 -5.47 15.00 -3.62
C ILE A 21 -6.99 15.03 -3.39
N ALA A 22 -7.77 14.32 -4.20
CA ALA A 22 -9.22 14.25 -4.03
C ALA A 22 -9.63 13.56 -2.72
N LEU A 23 -8.99 12.45 -2.38
CA LEU A 23 -9.25 11.71 -1.14
C LEU A 23 -8.79 12.50 0.09
N ASP A 24 -7.61 13.11 0.03
CA ASP A 24 -7.04 13.90 1.13
C ASP A 24 -7.91 15.16 1.37
N ALA A 25 -8.35 15.85 0.31
CA ALA A 25 -9.29 16.97 0.42
C ALA A 25 -10.63 16.52 1.03
N SER A 26 -11.18 15.39 0.59
CA SER A 26 -12.46 14.84 1.09
C SER A 26 -12.39 14.46 2.57
N ASN A 27 -11.25 13.95 3.04
CA ASN A 27 -11.09 13.57 4.44
C ASN A 27 -10.88 14.79 5.36
N ASN A 28 -10.39 15.91 4.82
CA ASN A 28 -10.01 17.10 5.59
C ASN A 28 -11.03 18.24 5.56
N THR A 29 -11.97 18.24 4.61
CA THR A 29 -13.01 19.27 4.49
C THR A 29 -14.39 18.76 4.90
N LYS A 30 -15.19 19.65 5.49
CA LYS A 30 -16.64 19.44 5.70
C LYS A 30 -17.48 20.12 4.61
N GLU A 31 -16.86 20.93 3.76
CA GLU A 31 -17.54 21.62 2.69
C GLU A 31 -17.80 20.70 1.49
N PRO A 32 -18.75 21.05 0.60
CA PRO A 32 -18.93 20.33 -0.65
C PRO A 32 -17.63 20.28 -1.46
N LEU A 33 -17.31 19.09 -1.96
CA LEU A 33 -16.11 18.85 -2.76
C LEU A 33 -16.49 18.37 -4.15
N TYR A 34 -15.97 19.08 -5.15
CA TYR A 34 -16.26 18.80 -6.55
C TYR A 34 -15.00 18.49 -7.34
N THR A 35 -15.14 17.77 -8.45
CA THR A 35 -14.14 17.72 -9.51
C THR A 35 -14.72 18.40 -10.74
N PHE A 36 -13.95 19.24 -11.42
CA PHE A 36 -14.40 19.82 -12.68
C PHE A 36 -14.16 18.84 -13.84
N GLY A 37 -15.24 18.26 -14.32
CA GLY A 37 -15.25 17.05 -15.14
C GLY A 37 -14.85 15.79 -14.35
N PRO A 38 -14.78 14.62 -15.02
CA PRO A 38 -14.28 13.41 -14.42
C PRO A 38 -12.81 13.58 -14.01
N LEU A 39 -12.48 13.27 -12.75
CA LEU A 39 -11.10 13.37 -12.23
C LEU A 39 -10.12 12.55 -13.10
N ILE A 40 -10.55 11.33 -13.44
CA ILE A 40 -9.86 10.39 -14.32
C ILE A 40 -10.89 9.58 -15.13
N HIS A 41 -10.42 8.87 -16.16
CA HIS A 41 -11.26 7.98 -16.97
C HIS A 41 -11.22 6.54 -16.46
N ASN A 42 -11.92 6.27 -15.35
CA ASN A 42 -12.16 4.93 -14.82
C ASN A 42 -13.49 4.89 -14.05
N PRO A 43 -14.49 4.11 -14.49
CA PRO A 43 -15.83 4.18 -13.93
C PRO A 43 -15.88 3.77 -12.46
N GLN A 44 -15.13 2.74 -12.06
CA GLN A 44 -15.11 2.26 -10.68
C GLN A 44 -14.49 3.29 -9.72
N VAL A 45 -13.46 4.01 -10.14
CA VAL A 45 -12.88 5.09 -9.33
C VAL A 45 -13.83 6.27 -9.24
N LEU A 46 -14.53 6.63 -10.33
CA LEU A 46 -15.51 7.71 -10.30
C LEU A 46 -16.69 7.38 -9.37
N GLU A 47 -17.16 6.13 -9.37
CA GLU A 47 -18.18 5.66 -8.45
C GLU A 47 -17.70 5.68 -6.99
N MET A 48 -16.47 5.25 -6.74
CA MET A 48 -15.84 5.33 -5.42
C MET A 48 -15.74 6.79 -4.91
N LEU A 49 -15.35 7.73 -5.76
CA LEU A 49 -15.31 9.17 -5.43
C LEU A 49 -16.70 9.73 -5.14
N LYS A 50 -17.70 9.35 -5.95
CA LYS A 50 -19.11 9.72 -5.73
C LYS A 50 -19.63 9.22 -4.38
N ASN A 51 -19.35 7.96 -4.05
CA ASN A 51 -19.70 7.35 -2.75
C ASN A 51 -18.98 8.01 -1.56
N LYS A 52 -17.91 8.75 -1.82
CA LYS A 52 -17.17 9.59 -0.86
C LYS A 52 -17.68 11.03 -0.78
N GLY A 53 -18.74 11.37 -1.51
CA GLY A 53 -19.31 12.72 -1.55
C GLY A 53 -18.58 13.66 -2.50
N ILE A 54 -17.67 13.15 -3.35
CA ILE A 54 -16.93 13.94 -4.33
C ILE A 54 -17.70 13.88 -5.65
N LEU A 55 -18.36 14.98 -6.01
CA LEU A 55 -19.23 15.03 -7.20
C LEU A 55 -18.53 15.67 -8.40
N SER A 56 -18.86 15.25 -9.61
CA SER A 56 -18.29 15.81 -10.84
C SER A 56 -19.18 16.92 -11.40
N LEU A 57 -18.63 18.14 -11.52
CA LEU A 57 -19.27 19.27 -12.19
C LEU A 57 -19.02 19.20 -13.69
N GLN A 58 -20.09 19.26 -14.50
CA GLN A 58 -19.96 19.28 -15.97
C GLN A 58 -19.83 20.70 -16.54
N LYS A 59 -20.35 21.70 -15.82
CA LYS A 59 -20.32 23.12 -16.18
C LYS A 59 -19.98 23.96 -14.96
N ILE A 60 -19.40 25.13 -15.18
CA ILE A 60 -19.12 26.09 -14.12
C ILE A 60 -20.43 26.82 -13.79
N PRO A 61 -20.94 26.75 -12.55
CA PRO A 61 -22.16 27.47 -12.16
C PRO A 61 -21.89 28.98 -12.03
N GLU A 62 -22.95 29.78 -12.01
CA GLU A 62 -22.85 31.24 -11.80
C GLU A 62 -22.30 31.60 -10.41
N LYS A 63 -22.63 30.79 -9.39
CA LYS A 63 -22.09 30.91 -8.03
C LYS A 63 -21.63 29.52 -7.54
N GLY A 64 -20.37 29.45 -7.13
CA GLY A 64 -19.73 28.29 -6.53
C GLY A 64 -19.77 28.33 -5.02
N LYS A 65 -19.78 27.15 -4.38
CA LYS A 65 -19.61 27.00 -2.93
C LYS A 65 -18.77 25.76 -2.66
N GLY A 66 -17.79 25.90 -1.77
CA GLY A 66 -16.90 24.81 -1.38
C GLY A 66 -15.66 24.73 -2.26
N THR A 67 -15.13 23.53 -2.41
CA THR A 67 -13.84 23.29 -3.10
C THR A 67 -14.05 22.56 -4.42
N VAL A 68 -13.31 22.95 -5.46
CA VAL A 68 -13.31 22.29 -6.77
C VAL A 68 -11.91 21.85 -7.16
N LEU A 69 -11.77 20.59 -7.56
CA LEU A 69 -10.51 20.03 -8.06
C LEU A 69 -10.46 20.10 -9.58
N ILE A 70 -9.36 20.64 -10.09
CA ILE A 70 -9.00 20.53 -11.51
C ILE A 70 -8.45 19.14 -11.76
N ARG A 71 -9.05 18.42 -12.71
CA ARG A 71 -8.68 17.05 -13.11
C ARG A 71 -7.22 16.91 -13.58
N ALA A 72 -6.73 15.67 -13.59
CA ALA A 72 -5.34 15.36 -13.97
C ALA A 72 -4.94 15.86 -15.38
N HIS A 73 -5.91 15.96 -16.28
CA HIS A 73 -5.75 16.44 -17.66
C HIS A 73 -5.61 17.98 -17.76
N GLY A 74 -5.87 18.71 -16.68
CA GLY A 74 -5.93 20.16 -16.68
C GLY A 74 -7.22 20.73 -17.26
N VAL A 75 -7.26 22.06 -17.28
CA VAL A 75 -8.32 22.91 -17.84
C VAL A 75 -7.67 24.11 -18.54
N PRO A 76 -8.36 24.75 -19.50
CA PRO A 76 -8.00 26.06 -20.02
C PRO A 76 -7.82 27.12 -18.92
N LEU A 77 -6.97 28.13 -19.17
CA LEU A 77 -6.67 29.17 -18.18
C LEU A 77 -7.91 30.01 -17.80
N ASN A 78 -8.75 30.35 -18.77
CA ASN A 78 -10.00 31.07 -18.54
C ASN A 78 -10.99 30.28 -17.67
N GLU A 79 -11.07 28.97 -17.83
CA GLU A 79 -11.92 28.11 -16.98
C GLU A 79 -11.38 28.06 -15.54
N HIS A 80 -10.06 28.04 -15.35
CA HIS A 80 -9.44 28.12 -14.02
C HIS A 80 -9.81 29.44 -13.32
N GLU A 81 -9.58 30.56 -13.98
CA GLU A 81 -9.89 31.90 -13.46
C GLU A 81 -11.39 32.06 -13.18
N LEU A 82 -12.24 31.50 -14.04
CA LEU A 82 -13.69 31.55 -13.85
C LEU A 82 -14.13 30.74 -12.62
N LEU A 83 -13.55 29.58 -12.35
CA LEU A 83 -13.86 28.79 -11.14
C LEU A 83 -13.55 29.57 -9.85
N GLU A 84 -12.43 30.29 -9.81
CA GLU A 84 -12.07 31.16 -8.68
C GLU A 84 -13.04 32.34 -8.58
N LYS A 85 -13.33 33.00 -9.72
CA LYS A 85 -14.21 34.18 -9.79
C LYS A 85 -15.63 33.90 -9.31
N VAL A 86 -16.18 32.70 -9.57
CA VAL A 86 -17.52 32.33 -9.11
C VAL A 86 -17.56 31.90 -7.64
N GLY A 87 -16.42 31.86 -6.94
CA GLY A 87 -16.34 31.66 -5.49
C GLY A 87 -15.91 30.27 -5.01
N PHE A 88 -15.36 29.41 -5.89
CA PHE A 88 -14.78 28.15 -5.43
C PHE A 88 -13.37 28.33 -4.87
N ASN A 89 -13.03 27.54 -3.86
CA ASN A 89 -11.64 27.24 -3.55
C ASN A 89 -11.10 26.22 -4.57
N VAL A 90 -10.15 26.62 -5.41
CA VAL A 90 -9.66 25.78 -6.51
C VAL A 90 -8.39 25.03 -6.11
N ILE A 91 -8.44 23.69 -6.19
CA ILE A 91 -7.27 22.83 -5.99
C ILE A 91 -6.81 22.25 -7.33
N ASN A 92 -5.57 22.56 -7.73
CA ASN A 92 -5.03 22.11 -9.00
C ASN A 92 -4.40 20.69 -8.92
N ALA A 93 -5.16 19.67 -9.33
CA ALA A 93 -4.70 18.30 -9.43
C ALA A 93 -4.13 17.93 -10.82
N THR A 94 -3.87 18.91 -11.71
CA THR A 94 -3.24 18.70 -13.02
C THR A 94 -1.91 17.94 -12.88
N CYS A 95 -1.67 17.00 -13.78
CA CYS A 95 -0.42 16.25 -13.81
C CYS A 95 0.77 17.18 -14.08
N PRO A 96 1.89 17.09 -13.32
CA PRO A 96 3.08 17.91 -13.57
C PRO A 96 3.65 17.80 -14.98
N ARG A 97 3.45 16.65 -15.65
CA ARG A 97 3.84 16.47 -17.06
C ARG A 97 2.99 17.34 -17.99
N VAL A 98 1.68 17.42 -17.77
CA VAL A 98 0.77 18.30 -18.53
C VAL A 98 1.12 19.78 -18.28
N ILE A 99 1.39 20.15 -17.02
CA ILE A 99 1.84 21.52 -16.67
C ILE A 99 3.13 21.89 -17.43
N SER A 100 4.06 20.95 -17.60
CA SER A 100 5.27 21.17 -18.41
C SER A 100 4.94 21.50 -19.86
N VAL A 101 3.95 20.82 -20.47
CA VAL A 101 3.51 21.11 -21.85
C VAL A 101 2.88 22.50 -21.93
N GLN A 102 2.00 22.84 -20.99
CA GLN A 102 1.40 24.18 -20.90
C GLN A 102 2.47 25.29 -20.84
N LYS A 103 3.54 25.07 -20.06
CA LYS A 103 4.69 25.99 -19.97
C LYS A 103 5.45 26.10 -21.29
N ILE A 104 5.66 25.00 -22.01
CA ILE A 104 6.32 25.00 -23.33
C ILE A 104 5.51 25.82 -24.34
N ILE A 105 4.19 25.57 -24.40
CA ILE A 105 3.26 26.28 -25.27
C ILE A 105 3.30 27.78 -24.97
N LYS A 106 3.11 28.17 -23.70
CA LYS A 106 3.13 29.59 -23.28
C LYS A 106 4.45 30.27 -23.59
N LYS A 107 5.59 29.62 -23.34
CA LYS A 107 6.93 30.17 -23.62
C LYS A 107 7.13 30.48 -25.10
N HIS A 108 6.78 29.54 -25.99
CA HIS A 108 7.00 29.71 -27.43
C HIS A 108 5.94 30.59 -28.07
N GLY A 109 4.69 30.55 -27.59
CA GLY A 109 3.64 31.47 -28.02
C GLY A 109 4.03 32.93 -27.79
N LYS A 110 4.57 33.27 -26.61
CA LYS A 110 5.14 34.60 -26.33
C LYS A 110 6.30 34.99 -27.26
N ALA A 111 7.04 34.03 -27.79
CA ALA A 111 8.09 34.25 -28.77
C ALA A 111 7.57 34.27 -30.22
N GLY A 112 6.25 34.32 -30.42
CA GLY A 112 5.57 34.43 -31.73
C GLY A 112 5.44 33.13 -32.51
N TYR A 113 5.66 31.96 -31.88
CA TYR A 113 5.50 30.66 -32.55
C TYR A 113 4.03 30.28 -32.63
N GLU A 114 3.60 29.75 -33.78
CA GLU A 114 2.33 29.03 -33.89
C GLU A 114 2.42 27.71 -33.12
N THR A 115 1.33 27.23 -32.53
CA THR A 115 1.33 25.98 -31.76
C THR A 115 0.65 24.87 -32.54
N ILE A 116 1.33 23.73 -32.70
CA ILE A 116 0.77 22.50 -33.28
C ILE A 116 0.78 21.42 -32.19
N ILE A 117 -0.40 20.88 -31.87
CA ILE A 117 -0.60 19.83 -30.88
C ILE A 117 -0.95 18.52 -31.60
N ILE A 118 -0.09 17.52 -31.47
CA ILE A 118 -0.34 16.16 -31.97
C ILE A 118 -1.19 15.43 -30.94
N GLY A 119 -2.48 15.24 -31.22
CA GLY A 119 -3.44 14.70 -30.25
C GLY A 119 -4.86 14.65 -30.78
N ASP A 120 -5.77 14.12 -29.97
CA ASP A 120 -7.20 14.12 -30.28
C ASP A 120 -7.82 15.47 -29.87
N ARG A 121 -8.39 16.19 -30.85
CA ARG A 121 -9.02 17.51 -30.66
C ARG A 121 -10.12 17.53 -29.62
N ASN A 122 -10.81 16.41 -29.42
CA ASN A 122 -11.89 16.31 -28.47
C ASN A 122 -11.42 15.91 -27.07
N HIS A 123 -10.14 15.53 -26.90
CA HIS A 123 -9.60 15.08 -25.64
C HIS A 123 -9.48 16.22 -24.62
N PRO A 124 -9.87 16.02 -23.35
CA PRO A 124 -9.79 17.02 -22.28
C PRO A 124 -8.43 17.70 -22.14
N GLU A 125 -7.35 16.91 -22.24
CA GLU A 125 -5.98 17.42 -22.16
C GLU A 125 -5.67 18.38 -23.31
N VAL A 126 -6.04 18.04 -24.55
CA VAL A 126 -5.76 18.88 -25.72
C VAL A 126 -6.55 20.18 -25.65
N LYS A 127 -7.83 20.13 -25.25
CA LYS A 127 -8.62 21.34 -24.96
C LYS A 127 -7.95 22.22 -23.90
N GLY A 128 -7.46 21.60 -22.82
CA GLY A 128 -6.70 22.28 -21.78
C GLY A 128 -5.43 22.93 -22.32
N LEU A 129 -4.64 22.25 -23.16
CA LEU A 129 -3.43 22.78 -23.77
C LEU A 129 -3.70 23.95 -24.72
N LEU A 130 -4.77 23.89 -25.52
CA LEU A 130 -5.18 24.97 -26.42
C LEU A 130 -5.45 26.27 -25.66
N GLY A 131 -5.96 26.20 -24.43
CA GLY A 131 -6.19 27.37 -23.57
C GLY A 131 -4.91 28.10 -23.10
N TYR A 132 -3.72 27.58 -23.39
CA TYR A 132 -2.43 28.22 -23.08
C TYR A 132 -1.73 28.79 -24.33
N VAL A 133 -2.34 28.65 -25.50
CA VAL A 133 -1.82 29.20 -26.76
C VAL A 133 -1.96 30.72 -26.73
N SER A 134 -0.88 31.44 -27.02
CA SER A 134 -0.87 32.91 -27.05
C SER A 134 -1.11 33.51 -28.44
N LYS A 135 -0.98 32.69 -29.51
CA LYS A 135 -1.20 33.07 -30.92
C LYS A 135 -2.26 32.16 -31.55
N ASN A 136 -1.95 31.41 -32.61
CA ASN A 136 -2.87 30.40 -33.16
C ASN A 136 -2.45 28.99 -32.75
N GLY A 137 -3.46 28.14 -32.54
CA GLY A 137 -3.29 26.77 -32.07
C GLY A 137 -3.99 25.79 -33.02
N TYR A 138 -3.26 24.78 -33.46
CA TYR A 138 -3.73 23.74 -34.37
C TYR A 138 -3.62 22.38 -33.69
N THR A 139 -4.58 21.50 -33.94
CA THR A 139 -4.54 20.11 -33.46
C THR A 139 -4.55 19.17 -34.65
N VAL A 140 -3.71 18.14 -34.61
CA VAL A 140 -3.64 17.10 -35.65
C VAL A 140 -3.63 15.71 -35.03
N SER A 141 -4.40 14.81 -35.64
CA SER A 141 -4.52 13.41 -35.20
C SER A 141 -3.84 12.42 -36.14
N SER A 142 -3.36 12.89 -37.30
CA SER A 142 -2.72 12.07 -38.34
C SER A 142 -1.62 12.83 -39.08
N LEU A 143 -0.71 12.09 -39.75
CA LEU A 143 0.32 12.69 -40.61
C LEU A 143 -0.30 13.45 -41.79
N LYS A 144 -1.45 12.99 -42.30
CA LYS A 144 -2.19 13.65 -43.38
C LYS A 144 -2.70 15.03 -42.94
N GLU A 145 -3.34 15.11 -41.78
CA GLU A 145 -3.77 16.40 -41.20
C GLU A 145 -2.59 17.34 -40.98
N PHE A 146 -1.46 16.83 -40.48
CA PHE A 146 -0.25 17.64 -40.30
C PHE A 146 0.26 18.24 -41.62
N LYS A 147 0.27 17.45 -42.71
CA LYS A 147 0.69 17.92 -44.04
C LYS A 147 -0.28 18.93 -44.66
N ASN A 148 -1.55 18.90 -44.27
CA ASN A 148 -2.58 19.81 -44.76
C ASN A 148 -2.63 21.16 -44.00
N LEU A 149 -1.82 21.33 -42.95
CA LEU A 149 -1.74 22.61 -42.26
C LEU A 149 -1.11 23.69 -43.16
N PRO A 150 -1.50 24.97 -42.99
CA PRO A 150 -0.82 26.06 -43.66
C PRO A 150 0.66 26.12 -43.22
N LYS A 151 1.52 26.62 -44.11
CA LYS A 151 2.94 26.80 -43.81
C LYS A 151 3.12 28.02 -42.92
N PHE A 152 3.70 27.82 -41.74
CA PHE A 152 4.08 28.89 -40.81
C PHE A 152 5.56 29.22 -40.91
N GLU A 153 5.95 30.46 -40.57
CA GLU A 153 7.35 30.86 -40.49
C GLU A 153 8.09 30.13 -39.35
N LYS A 154 7.45 30.04 -38.18
CA LYS A 154 7.94 29.31 -37.00
C LYS A 154 6.77 28.71 -36.23
N ALA A 155 6.90 27.45 -35.84
CA ALA A 155 5.91 26.74 -35.04
C ALA A 155 6.56 25.88 -33.97
N VAL A 156 5.85 25.69 -32.86
CA VAL A 156 6.19 24.75 -31.80
C VAL A 156 5.28 23.52 -31.93
N VAL A 157 5.87 22.34 -32.05
CA VAL A 157 5.17 21.07 -32.15
C VAL A 157 5.30 20.34 -30.82
N VAL A 158 4.16 20.08 -30.18
CA VAL A 158 4.05 19.29 -28.95
C VAL A 158 3.07 18.14 -29.17
N ALA A 159 3.12 17.13 -28.29
CA ALA A 159 2.21 15.99 -28.30
C ALA A 159 1.36 15.92 -27.02
N GLN A 160 0.15 15.40 -27.15
CA GLN A 160 -0.62 14.91 -26.01
C GLN A 160 0.19 13.86 -25.25
N THR A 161 0.20 13.91 -23.91
CA THR A 161 1.06 13.06 -23.05
C THR A 161 0.77 11.56 -23.17
N THR A 162 -0.40 11.22 -23.69
CA THR A 162 -0.90 9.86 -23.93
C THR A 162 -0.89 9.45 -25.41
N GLN A 163 -0.23 10.23 -26.27
CA GLN A 163 -0.19 9.99 -27.71
C GLN A 163 0.63 8.74 -28.10
N ASP A 164 0.38 8.24 -29.30
CA ASP A 164 1.16 7.20 -29.98
C ASP A 164 2.57 7.67 -30.33
N THR A 165 3.56 6.92 -29.86
CA THR A 165 4.97 7.17 -30.16
C THR A 165 5.31 6.98 -31.65
N SER A 166 4.62 6.06 -32.34
CA SER A 166 4.82 5.82 -33.77
C SER A 166 4.40 7.03 -34.61
N LEU A 167 3.19 7.54 -34.39
CA LEU A 167 2.69 8.74 -35.07
C LEU A 167 3.56 9.96 -34.79
N PHE A 168 3.95 10.17 -33.53
CA PHE A 168 4.82 11.28 -33.17
C PHE A 168 6.15 11.21 -33.93
N ASN A 169 6.77 10.03 -34.02
CA ASN A 169 8.03 9.85 -34.75
C ASN A 169 7.89 10.11 -36.25
N GLN A 170 6.77 9.72 -36.86
CA GLN A 170 6.48 10.04 -38.27
C GLN A 170 6.38 11.55 -38.49
N ILE A 171 5.63 12.26 -37.66
CA ILE A 171 5.48 13.72 -37.74
C ILE A 171 6.81 14.41 -37.44
N LYS A 172 7.58 13.94 -36.46
CA LYS A 172 8.90 14.47 -36.12
C LYS A 172 9.83 14.41 -37.33
N LYS A 173 9.96 13.24 -37.97
CA LYS A 173 10.81 13.05 -39.16
C LYS A 173 10.36 13.95 -40.30
N ASN A 174 9.05 14.00 -40.57
CA ASN A 174 8.49 14.88 -41.59
C ASN A 174 8.77 16.37 -41.29
N THR A 175 8.68 16.77 -40.02
CA THR A 175 8.93 18.15 -39.60
C THR A 175 10.38 18.54 -39.77
N GLN A 176 11.32 17.69 -39.35
CA GLN A 176 12.76 17.95 -39.46
C GLN A 176 13.22 18.11 -40.92
N ASN A 177 12.61 17.35 -41.84
CA ASN A 177 12.97 17.41 -43.26
C ASN A 177 12.39 18.63 -43.99
N ASN A 178 11.20 19.10 -43.61
CA ASN A 178 10.45 20.10 -44.38
C ASN A 178 10.32 21.46 -43.70
N TYR A 179 10.53 21.55 -42.38
CA TYR A 179 10.27 22.76 -41.59
C TYR A 179 11.39 22.99 -40.55
N PRO A 180 12.61 23.38 -40.97
CA PRO A 180 13.77 23.49 -40.09
C PRO A 180 13.62 24.55 -38.98
N LYS A 181 12.74 25.55 -39.17
CA LYS A 181 12.43 26.58 -38.16
C LYS A 181 11.45 26.09 -37.08
N TYR A 182 10.89 24.88 -37.19
CA TYR A 182 9.92 24.36 -36.23
C TYR A 182 10.63 23.72 -35.05
N LYS A 183 10.18 24.05 -33.84
CA LYS A 183 10.70 23.48 -32.60
C LYS A 183 9.83 22.32 -32.17
N ILE A 184 10.41 21.12 -32.10
CA ILE A 184 9.68 19.90 -31.75
C ILE A 184 10.06 19.49 -30.34
N PHE A 185 9.05 19.30 -29.48
CA PHE A 185 9.23 18.76 -28.15
C PHE A 185 8.47 17.43 -28.04
N ASN A 186 9.19 16.35 -27.74
CA ASN A 186 8.52 15.10 -27.34
C ASN A 186 7.96 15.30 -25.93
N THR A 187 6.65 15.54 -25.86
CA THR A 187 5.92 15.71 -24.61
C THR A 187 5.07 14.49 -24.25
N ILE A 188 5.25 13.36 -24.95
CA ILE A 188 4.71 12.07 -24.52
C ILE A 188 5.33 11.71 -23.17
N CYS A 189 4.51 11.26 -22.22
CA CYS A 189 4.98 10.93 -20.89
C CYS A 189 5.74 9.59 -20.89
N ASP A 190 6.87 9.52 -20.18
CA ASP A 190 7.66 8.27 -19.99
C ASP A 190 6.79 7.08 -19.55
N SER A 191 5.75 7.35 -18.75
CA SER A 191 4.82 6.34 -18.23
C SER A 191 3.96 5.72 -19.34
N THR A 192 3.61 6.52 -20.36
CA THR A 192 2.90 6.08 -21.56
C THR A 192 3.85 5.24 -22.41
N GLU A 193 5.05 5.74 -22.70
CA GLU A 193 6.04 5.05 -23.54
C GLU A 193 6.42 3.68 -22.95
N LYS A 194 6.69 3.61 -21.64
CA LYS A 194 7.01 2.36 -20.94
C LYS A 194 5.88 1.34 -21.02
N ARG A 195 4.62 1.75 -20.83
CA ARG A 195 3.46 0.83 -20.93
C ARG A 195 3.25 0.34 -22.36
N GLN A 196 3.40 1.21 -23.35
CA GLN A 196 3.26 0.82 -24.75
C GLN A 196 4.39 -0.13 -25.20
N LYS A 197 5.62 0.09 -24.73
CA LYS A 197 6.74 -0.83 -24.97
C LYS A 197 6.48 -2.18 -24.30
N GLU A 198 6.13 -2.16 -23.01
CA GLU A 198 5.88 -3.36 -22.24
C GLU A 198 4.70 -4.18 -22.77
N VAL A 199 3.62 -3.54 -23.23
CA VAL A 199 2.48 -4.29 -23.78
C VAL A 199 2.86 -5.00 -25.08
N ARG A 200 3.77 -4.46 -25.90
CA ARG A 200 4.31 -5.18 -27.08
C ARG A 200 5.11 -6.40 -26.65
N GLU A 201 6.10 -6.19 -25.78
CA GLU A 201 7.01 -7.23 -25.30
C GLU A 201 6.29 -8.37 -24.56
N ILE A 202 5.29 -8.05 -23.74
CA ILE A 202 4.51 -9.05 -23.01
C ILE A 202 3.52 -9.78 -23.93
N SER A 203 3.06 -9.13 -25.00
CA SER A 203 2.17 -9.75 -25.98
C SER A 203 2.88 -10.79 -26.81
N GLU A 204 4.13 -10.55 -27.21
CA GLU A 204 4.94 -11.54 -27.94
C GLU A 204 5.16 -12.84 -27.15
N LYS A 205 5.17 -12.74 -25.81
CA LYS A 205 5.46 -13.85 -24.89
C LYS A 205 4.22 -14.58 -24.35
N ASN A 206 3.01 -14.15 -24.70
CA ASN A 206 1.78 -14.74 -24.17
C ASN A 206 0.74 -14.94 -25.28
N ASP A 207 -0.16 -15.90 -25.08
CA ASP A 207 -1.21 -16.23 -26.05
C ASP A 207 -2.44 -15.32 -25.93
N VAL A 208 -2.74 -14.91 -24.70
CA VAL A 208 -3.89 -14.08 -24.34
C VAL A 208 -3.43 -12.84 -23.60
N ILE A 209 -3.95 -11.69 -24.01
CA ILE A 209 -3.71 -10.40 -23.37
C ILE A 209 -5.01 -9.84 -22.83
N ILE A 210 -5.05 -9.57 -21.53
CA ILE A 210 -6.16 -8.88 -20.89
C ILE A 210 -5.72 -7.45 -20.57
N VAL A 211 -6.41 -6.48 -21.15
CA VAL A 211 -6.20 -5.05 -20.89
C VAL A 211 -7.33 -4.54 -20.00
N ILE A 212 -7.01 -4.22 -18.75
CA ILE A 212 -8.00 -3.79 -17.76
C ILE A 212 -8.06 -2.26 -17.67
N GLY A 213 -9.25 -1.69 -17.85
CA GLY A 213 -9.54 -0.29 -17.55
C GLY A 213 -10.69 0.30 -18.36
N GLY A 214 -11.09 1.52 -18.01
CA GLY A 214 -12.24 2.18 -18.62
C GLY A 214 -12.16 2.28 -20.15
N LYS A 215 -13.26 1.99 -20.85
CA LYS A 215 -13.39 2.04 -22.32
C LYS A 215 -13.23 3.45 -22.88
N GLN A 216 -13.56 4.45 -22.07
CA GLN A 216 -13.37 5.87 -22.38
C GLN A 216 -11.93 6.36 -22.17
N SER A 217 -11.04 5.56 -21.57
CA SER A 217 -9.63 5.94 -21.37
C SER A 217 -8.84 5.80 -22.66
N GLY A 218 -8.37 6.91 -23.23
CA GLY A 218 -7.54 6.93 -24.43
C GLY A 218 -6.27 6.08 -24.28
N ASN A 219 -5.60 6.15 -23.12
CA ASN A 219 -4.44 5.32 -22.82
C ASN A 219 -4.80 3.83 -22.80
N THR A 220 -5.87 3.43 -22.12
CA THR A 220 -6.26 2.01 -22.02
C THR A 220 -6.62 1.45 -23.40
N ARG A 221 -7.43 2.19 -24.17
CA ARG A 221 -7.79 1.82 -25.54
C ARG A 221 -6.56 1.67 -26.42
N ARG A 222 -5.56 2.55 -26.28
CA ARG A 222 -4.30 2.44 -27.02
C ARG A 222 -3.53 1.16 -26.66
N LEU A 223 -3.47 0.78 -25.38
CA LEU A 223 -2.85 -0.49 -24.98
C LEU A 223 -3.56 -1.70 -25.58
N ALA A 224 -4.90 -1.69 -25.60
CA ALA A 224 -5.70 -2.73 -26.24
C ALA A 224 -5.44 -2.81 -27.76
N GLN A 225 -5.35 -1.67 -28.44
CA GLN A 225 -5.03 -1.60 -29.87
C GLN A 225 -3.63 -2.15 -30.16
N ILE A 226 -2.63 -1.78 -29.36
CA ILE A 226 -1.25 -2.29 -29.53
C ILE A 226 -1.21 -3.80 -29.28
N ALA A 227 -1.87 -4.30 -28.23
CA ALA A 227 -1.94 -5.73 -27.96
C ALA A 227 -2.62 -6.47 -29.12
N ALA A 228 -3.77 -5.99 -29.60
CA ALA A 228 -4.47 -6.58 -30.74
C ALA A 228 -3.65 -6.58 -32.04
N SER A 229 -2.84 -5.53 -32.28
CA SER A 229 -1.97 -5.46 -33.47
C SER A 229 -0.85 -6.50 -33.51
N THR A 230 -0.58 -7.18 -32.39
CA THR A 230 0.39 -8.30 -32.36
C THR A 230 -0.18 -9.63 -32.87
N GLY A 231 -1.46 -9.68 -33.24
CA GLY A 231 -2.14 -10.90 -33.68
C GLY A 231 -2.56 -11.85 -32.55
N LYS A 232 -2.31 -11.48 -31.29
CA LYS A 232 -2.70 -12.27 -30.10
C LYS A 232 -4.15 -11.98 -29.69
N SER A 233 -4.79 -12.95 -29.01
CA SER A 233 -6.15 -12.76 -28.48
C SER A 233 -6.15 -11.69 -27.40
N CYS A 234 -6.81 -10.56 -27.65
CA CYS A 234 -6.84 -9.41 -26.75
C CYS A 234 -8.25 -9.14 -26.22
N PHE A 235 -8.40 -9.00 -24.90
CA PHE A 235 -9.64 -8.66 -24.22
C PHE A 235 -9.51 -7.33 -23.49
N HIS A 236 -10.26 -6.31 -23.91
CA HIS A 236 -10.38 -5.04 -23.18
C HIS A 236 -11.61 -5.08 -22.27
N ILE A 237 -11.38 -5.16 -20.96
CA ILE A 237 -12.43 -5.25 -19.93
C ILE A 237 -12.33 -4.11 -18.93
N GLU A 238 -13.45 -3.64 -18.39
CA GLU A 238 -13.45 -2.71 -17.25
C GLU A 238 -13.49 -3.48 -15.93
N ASN A 239 -14.23 -4.59 -15.89
CA ASN A 239 -14.30 -5.51 -14.76
C ASN A 239 -14.08 -6.96 -15.19
N ILE A 240 -13.70 -7.81 -14.24
CA ILE A 240 -13.44 -9.23 -14.50
C ILE A 240 -14.72 -10.02 -14.89
N SER A 241 -15.90 -9.52 -14.55
CA SER A 241 -17.17 -10.14 -14.97
C SER A 241 -17.45 -10.04 -16.47
N GLU A 242 -16.82 -9.11 -17.19
CA GLU A 242 -16.90 -9.03 -18.66
C GLU A 242 -16.12 -10.17 -19.36
N LEU A 243 -15.25 -10.88 -18.64
CA LEU A 243 -14.42 -11.93 -19.22
C LEU A 243 -15.13 -13.29 -19.17
N ASP A 244 -15.36 -13.86 -20.35
CA ASP A 244 -15.75 -15.27 -20.47
C ASP A 244 -14.51 -16.17 -20.34
N PHE A 245 -14.39 -16.85 -19.20
CA PHE A 245 -13.26 -17.74 -18.90
C PHE A 245 -13.14 -18.91 -19.89
N LYS A 246 -14.22 -19.32 -20.57
CA LYS A 246 -14.15 -20.40 -21.57
C LYS A 246 -13.28 -20.00 -22.77
N LYS A 247 -13.35 -18.72 -23.19
CA LYS A 247 -12.60 -18.19 -24.35
C LYS A 247 -11.08 -18.18 -24.14
N ILE A 248 -10.64 -18.23 -22.89
CA ILE A 248 -9.21 -18.21 -22.54
C ILE A 248 -8.71 -19.57 -22.06
N SER A 249 -9.57 -20.59 -21.98
CA SER A 249 -9.25 -21.85 -21.30
C SER A 249 -8.27 -22.77 -22.02
N PHE A 250 -8.18 -22.67 -23.35
CA PHE A 250 -7.35 -23.51 -24.21
C PHE A 250 -5.93 -22.98 -24.46
N LYS A 251 -5.47 -22.02 -23.65
CA LYS A 251 -4.21 -21.31 -23.88
C LYS A 251 -3.21 -21.57 -22.77
N ASP A 252 -1.92 -21.60 -23.10
CA ASP A 252 -0.89 -21.95 -22.12
C ASP A 252 -0.45 -20.75 -21.29
N SER A 253 -0.54 -19.56 -21.87
CA SER A 253 -0.01 -18.33 -21.30
C SER A 253 -0.95 -17.13 -21.43
N LEU A 254 -1.03 -16.34 -20.37
CA LEU A 254 -1.88 -15.15 -20.27
C LEU A 254 -1.12 -14.00 -19.63
N ALA A 255 -1.29 -12.80 -20.18
CA ALA A 255 -0.80 -11.55 -19.59
C ALA A 255 -1.95 -10.64 -19.18
N ILE A 256 -1.83 -10.01 -18.02
CA ILE A 256 -2.69 -8.93 -17.54
C ILE A 256 -1.91 -7.63 -17.61
N THR A 257 -2.44 -6.65 -18.31
CA THR A 257 -1.99 -5.25 -18.25
C THR A 257 -3.16 -4.36 -17.86
N ALA A 258 -2.89 -3.11 -17.52
CA ALA A 258 -3.92 -2.18 -17.13
C ALA A 258 -3.57 -0.74 -17.50
N GLY A 259 -4.60 0.04 -17.79
CA GLY A 259 -4.46 1.46 -18.09
C GLY A 259 -3.92 2.27 -16.90
N ALA A 260 -3.36 3.44 -17.21
CA ALA A 260 -2.85 4.39 -16.23
C ALA A 260 -3.89 4.91 -15.23
N SER A 261 -5.18 4.70 -15.50
CA SER A 261 -6.32 5.06 -14.65
C SER A 261 -6.95 3.87 -13.92
N THR A 262 -6.37 2.67 -14.00
CA THR A 262 -6.92 1.47 -13.36
C THR A 262 -6.23 1.24 -12.00
N PRO A 263 -6.98 1.16 -10.88
CA PRO A 263 -6.38 0.91 -9.58
C PRO A 263 -6.00 -0.56 -9.36
N ASN A 264 -5.07 -0.82 -8.43
CA ASN A 264 -4.51 -2.15 -8.19
C ASN A 264 -5.57 -3.17 -7.74
N TRP A 265 -6.58 -2.74 -6.99
CA TRP A 265 -7.63 -3.65 -6.50
C TRP A 265 -8.42 -4.33 -7.63
N ILE A 266 -8.65 -3.64 -8.75
CA ILE A 266 -9.31 -4.23 -9.94
C ILE A 266 -8.39 -5.25 -10.61
N ILE A 267 -7.10 -4.94 -10.74
CA ILE A 267 -6.08 -5.83 -11.33
C ILE A 267 -5.94 -7.11 -10.49
N ASN A 268 -5.87 -6.94 -9.16
CA ASN A 268 -5.72 -8.03 -8.20
C ASN A 268 -6.96 -8.92 -8.15
N GLU A 269 -8.16 -8.33 -8.26
CA GLU A 269 -9.41 -9.08 -8.37
C GLU A 269 -9.43 -9.95 -9.63
N ALA A 270 -9.07 -9.36 -10.78
CA ALA A 270 -8.98 -10.07 -12.05
C ALA A 270 -7.98 -11.23 -11.98
N TYR A 271 -6.74 -10.96 -11.55
CA TYR A 271 -5.71 -11.99 -11.35
C TYR A 271 -6.21 -13.09 -10.40
N GLY A 272 -6.80 -12.73 -9.27
CA GLY A 272 -7.29 -13.66 -8.27
C GLY A 272 -8.38 -14.60 -8.80
N LYS A 273 -9.35 -14.07 -9.55
CA LYS A 273 -10.44 -14.87 -10.15
C LYS A 273 -9.92 -15.76 -11.30
N ILE A 274 -9.08 -15.23 -12.19
CA ILE A 274 -8.44 -16.01 -13.27
C ILE A 274 -7.63 -17.16 -12.68
N LYS A 275 -6.77 -16.86 -11.70
CA LYS A 275 -5.95 -17.87 -11.03
C LYS A 275 -6.82 -18.94 -10.36
N THR A 276 -7.88 -18.54 -9.65
CA THR A 276 -8.78 -19.50 -8.98
C THR A 276 -9.51 -20.39 -9.99
N PHE A 277 -9.96 -19.83 -11.12
CA PHE A 277 -10.62 -20.59 -12.18
C PHE A 277 -9.70 -21.68 -12.75
N PHE A 278 -8.45 -21.33 -13.10
CA PHE A 278 -7.50 -22.29 -13.68
C PHE A 278 -6.85 -23.24 -12.68
N GLN A 279 -6.81 -22.88 -11.39
CA GLN A 279 -6.34 -23.78 -10.34
C GLN A 279 -7.38 -24.84 -9.95
N LYS A 280 -8.66 -24.64 -10.27
CA LYS A 280 -9.74 -25.58 -9.94
C LYS A 280 -9.59 -26.94 -10.67
N ASN A 281 -8.75 -27.01 -11.71
CA ASN A 281 -8.41 -28.25 -12.43
C ASN A 281 -7.15 -28.97 -11.92
N ASN A 282 -6.53 -28.53 -10.81
CA ASN A 282 -5.32 -29.14 -10.27
C ASN A 282 -5.58 -30.03 -9.03
N ASN A 283 -4.64 -30.96 -8.80
CA ASN A 283 -4.54 -31.93 -7.69
C ASN A 283 -5.22 -31.48 -6.37
N LEU A 284 -6.06 -32.36 -5.82
CA LEU A 284 -6.81 -32.18 -4.56
C LEU A 284 -5.91 -31.70 -3.41
N PHE A 285 -4.69 -32.21 -3.32
CA PHE A 285 -3.70 -31.83 -2.31
C PHE A 285 -3.30 -30.34 -2.42
N TYR A 286 -3.04 -29.86 -3.64
CA TYR A 286 -2.67 -28.47 -3.85
C TYR A 286 -3.82 -27.50 -3.49
N SER A 287 -5.06 -27.87 -3.85
CA SER A 287 -6.25 -27.13 -3.44
C SER A 287 -6.38 -27.08 -1.91
N PHE A 288 -6.19 -28.21 -1.23
CA PHE A 288 -6.20 -28.29 0.23
C PHE A 288 -5.15 -27.36 0.86
N VAL A 289 -3.90 -27.39 0.40
CA VAL A 289 -2.82 -26.50 0.90
C VAL A 289 -3.20 -25.02 0.74
N LEU A 290 -3.74 -24.62 -0.40
CA LEU A 290 -4.17 -23.24 -0.65
C LEU A 290 -5.33 -22.81 0.27
N GLN A 291 -6.31 -23.70 0.48
CA GLN A 291 -7.44 -23.44 1.37
C GLN A 291 -7.00 -23.30 2.81
N THR A 292 -6.14 -24.22 3.29
CA THR A 292 -5.55 -24.18 4.63
C THR A 292 -4.76 -22.89 4.85
N ARG A 293 -3.88 -22.52 3.92
CA ARG A 293 -3.15 -21.24 3.97
C ARG A 293 -4.09 -20.04 4.10
N ASP A 294 -5.08 -19.97 3.21
CA ASP A 294 -6.04 -18.86 3.18
C ASP A 294 -6.87 -18.80 4.47
N PHE A 295 -7.23 -19.96 5.02
CA PHE A 295 -7.93 -20.07 6.30
C PHE A 295 -7.06 -19.54 7.44
N LEU A 296 -5.83 -20.05 7.59
CA LEU A 296 -4.89 -19.66 8.65
C LEU A 296 -4.57 -18.15 8.64
N LEU A 297 -4.46 -17.55 7.45
CA LEU A 297 -4.27 -16.11 7.31
C LEU A 297 -5.52 -15.31 7.68
N LYS A 298 -6.70 -15.72 7.22
CA LYS A 298 -7.95 -15.00 7.50
C LYS A 298 -8.36 -15.09 8.97
N THR A 299 -8.04 -16.19 9.65
CA THR A 299 -8.31 -16.35 11.09
C THR A 299 -7.23 -15.73 11.98
N ASN A 300 -6.08 -15.34 11.42
CA ASN A 300 -4.85 -14.91 12.13
C ASN A 300 -4.21 -15.99 13.00
N ILE A 301 -4.56 -17.26 12.80
CA ILE A 301 -3.91 -18.37 13.50
C ILE A 301 -2.42 -18.41 13.13
N LEU A 302 -2.08 -18.21 11.85
CA LEU A 302 -0.67 -18.17 11.42
C LEU A 302 0.12 -17.06 12.12
N LEU A 303 -0.47 -15.86 12.22
CA LEU A 303 0.17 -14.73 12.88
C LEU A 303 0.33 -14.98 14.39
N SER A 304 -0.67 -15.57 15.03
CA SER A 304 -0.63 -15.95 16.45
C SER A 304 0.46 -16.98 16.71
N LEU A 305 0.54 -18.04 15.90
CA LEU A 305 1.64 -19.02 15.96
C LEU A 305 3.00 -18.35 15.74
N GLY A 306 3.09 -17.42 14.78
CA GLY A 306 4.27 -16.61 14.55
C GLY A 306 4.68 -15.81 15.80
N ALA A 307 3.73 -15.20 16.50
CA ALA A 307 4.00 -14.50 17.76
C ALA A 307 4.56 -15.44 18.82
N GLY A 308 4.00 -16.64 18.95
CA GLY A 308 4.53 -17.68 19.83
C GLY A 308 5.96 -18.07 19.48
N CYS A 309 6.24 -18.35 18.20
CA CYS A 309 7.57 -18.68 17.70
C CYS A 309 8.59 -17.56 17.93
N LEU A 310 8.19 -16.30 17.71
CA LEU A 310 9.05 -15.14 17.98
C LEU A 310 9.32 -15.00 19.49
N THR A 311 8.31 -15.14 20.34
CA THR A 311 8.49 -15.12 21.80
C THR A 311 9.40 -16.23 22.29
N TYR A 312 9.28 -17.44 21.72
CA TYR A 312 10.19 -18.54 22.02
C TYR A 312 11.63 -18.16 21.66
N ALA A 313 11.86 -17.65 20.45
CA ALA A 313 13.18 -17.20 20.00
C ALA A 313 13.75 -16.09 20.89
N CYS A 314 12.95 -15.07 21.22
CA CYS A 314 13.33 -13.99 22.13
C CYS A 314 13.64 -14.49 23.54
N SER A 315 12.93 -15.51 24.04
CA SER A 315 13.20 -16.10 25.35
C SER A 315 14.54 -16.86 25.35
N ARG A 316 14.83 -17.60 24.27
CA ARG A 316 16.13 -18.28 24.09
C ARG A 316 17.29 -17.29 23.96
N MET A 317 17.11 -16.16 23.28
CA MET A 317 18.13 -15.08 23.22
C MET A 317 18.44 -14.51 24.60
N GLN A 318 17.45 -14.43 25.48
CA GLN A 318 17.60 -13.95 26.87
C GLN A 318 18.15 -15.03 27.82
N GLY A 319 18.24 -16.30 27.37
CA GLY A 319 18.77 -17.41 28.16
C GLY A 319 17.73 -18.16 28.98
N PHE A 320 16.43 -18.03 28.68
CA PHE A 320 15.37 -18.73 29.40
C PHE A 320 15.13 -20.14 28.83
N GLU A 321 14.93 -21.11 29.72
CA GLU A 321 14.73 -22.54 29.35
C GLU A 321 13.25 -22.96 29.37
N HIS A 322 12.46 -22.51 30.36
CA HIS A 322 11.02 -22.81 30.46
C HIS A 322 10.16 -21.73 29.79
N ASN A 323 9.87 -21.87 28.49
CA ASN A 323 9.31 -20.79 27.69
C ASN A 323 7.85 -20.99 27.24
N LEU A 324 7.24 -22.16 27.52
CA LEU A 324 5.93 -22.54 26.98
C LEU A 324 4.79 -21.59 27.41
N PRO A 325 4.70 -21.16 28.69
CA PRO A 325 3.65 -20.20 29.08
C PRO A 325 3.78 -18.87 28.35
N TYR A 326 5.01 -18.39 28.11
CA TYR A 326 5.27 -17.13 27.38
C TYR A 326 4.80 -17.20 25.93
N VAL A 327 5.03 -18.35 25.29
CA VAL A 327 4.56 -18.64 23.93
C VAL A 327 3.05 -18.54 23.85
N PHE A 328 2.32 -19.22 24.75
CA PHE A 328 0.85 -19.18 24.75
C PHE A 328 0.29 -17.80 25.07
N LEU A 329 0.91 -17.05 25.99
CA LEU A 329 0.53 -15.67 26.29
C LEU A 329 0.62 -14.77 25.05
N ALA A 330 1.72 -14.86 24.31
CA ALA A 330 1.88 -14.11 23.07
C ALA A 330 0.86 -14.53 22.01
N MET A 331 0.65 -15.84 21.83
CA MET A 331 -0.35 -16.37 20.90
C MET A 331 -1.75 -15.82 21.20
N PHE A 332 -2.19 -15.89 22.46
CA PHE A 332 -3.52 -15.44 22.87
C PHE A 332 -3.71 -13.93 22.76
N TYR A 333 -2.72 -13.15 23.19
CA TYR A 333 -2.75 -11.70 23.06
C TYR A 333 -2.89 -11.27 21.59
N ILE A 334 -2.01 -11.81 20.73
CA ILE A 334 -2.00 -11.45 19.31
C ILE A 334 -3.25 -11.93 18.58
N LEU A 335 -3.72 -13.14 18.84
CA LEU A 335 -4.95 -13.64 18.24
C LEU A 335 -6.15 -12.75 18.60
N SER A 336 -6.30 -12.42 19.88
CA SER A 336 -7.37 -11.55 20.37
C SER A 336 -7.31 -10.16 19.73
N MET A 337 -6.18 -9.47 19.87
CA MET A 337 -6.02 -8.08 19.41
C MET A 337 -6.13 -7.98 17.89
N GLN A 338 -5.57 -8.93 17.13
CA GLN A 338 -5.62 -8.87 15.67
C GLN A 338 -7.03 -9.14 15.14
N ILE A 339 -7.78 -10.07 15.72
CA ILE A 339 -9.18 -10.29 15.33
C ILE A 339 -10.01 -9.02 15.59
N ILE A 340 -9.86 -8.41 16.77
CA ILE A 340 -10.55 -7.16 17.10
C ILE A 340 -10.18 -6.05 16.10
N ASN A 341 -8.89 -5.87 15.83
CA ASN A 341 -8.42 -4.88 14.86
C ASN A 341 -9.03 -5.11 13.47
N ASN A 342 -9.00 -6.35 12.95
CA ASN A 342 -9.57 -6.67 11.64
C ASN A 342 -11.10 -6.46 11.59
N LEU A 343 -11.82 -6.72 12.70
CA LEU A 343 -13.25 -6.41 12.81
C LEU A 343 -13.56 -4.91 12.70
N PHE A 344 -12.66 -4.05 13.20
CA PHE A 344 -12.78 -2.59 13.06
C PHE A 344 -12.36 -2.08 11.68
N THR A 345 -11.60 -2.86 10.90
CA THR A 345 -11.04 -2.45 9.61
C THR A 345 -11.69 -3.07 8.38
N ILE A 346 -12.82 -3.76 8.54
CA ILE A 346 -13.57 -4.39 7.43
C ILE A 346 -13.76 -3.44 6.23
N LYS A 347 -14.09 -2.16 6.48
CA LYS A 347 -14.28 -1.17 5.39
C LYS A 347 -13.03 -0.95 4.53
N SER A 348 -11.84 -0.87 5.14
CA SER A 348 -10.59 -0.71 4.37
C SER A 348 -10.22 -2.01 3.67
N ASP A 349 -10.50 -3.14 4.32
CA ASP A 349 -10.22 -4.46 3.77
C ASP A 349 -11.06 -4.75 2.53
N LYS A 350 -12.23 -4.12 2.33
CA LYS A 350 -12.95 -4.22 1.05
C LYS A 350 -12.12 -3.79 -0.15
N TYR A 351 -11.20 -2.85 0.04
CA TYR A 351 -10.29 -2.37 -1.02
C TYR A 351 -8.95 -3.10 -1.00
N ASN A 352 -8.40 -3.37 0.19
CA ASN A 352 -7.08 -3.98 0.33
C ASN A 352 -7.09 -5.51 0.21
N ASN A 353 -8.06 -6.17 0.85
CA ASN A 353 -8.16 -7.62 0.95
C ASN A 353 -9.63 -8.08 0.91
N PRO A 354 -10.31 -8.03 -0.26
CA PRO A 354 -11.76 -8.27 -0.36
C PRO A 354 -12.20 -9.62 0.21
N LYS A 355 -11.37 -10.67 0.02
CA LYS A 355 -11.63 -12.02 0.57
C LYS A 355 -11.62 -12.04 2.10
N ARG A 356 -10.76 -11.25 2.75
CA ARG A 356 -10.70 -11.11 4.21
C ARG A 356 -11.91 -10.33 4.71
N ALA A 357 -12.26 -9.21 4.06
CA ALA A 357 -13.45 -8.44 4.41
C ALA A 357 -14.73 -9.28 4.37
N TYR A 358 -14.94 -10.04 3.29
CA TYR A 358 -16.09 -10.94 3.17
C TYR A 358 -16.12 -12.01 4.27
N PHE A 359 -14.97 -12.64 4.57
CA PHE A 359 -14.85 -13.63 5.63
C PHE A 359 -15.22 -13.05 7.01
N TYR A 360 -14.75 -11.83 7.32
CA TYR A 360 -15.02 -11.16 8.58
C TYR A 360 -16.47 -10.67 8.70
N GLU A 361 -17.07 -10.19 7.61
CA GLU A 361 -18.49 -9.83 7.58
C GLU A 361 -19.38 -11.05 7.86
N LYS A 362 -19.09 -12.18 7.19
CA LYS A 362 -19.85 -13.42 7.35
C LYS A 362 -19.70 -14.05 8.75
N ASN A 363 -18.50 -14.04 9.32
CA ASN A 363 -18.19 -14.78 10.56
C ASN A 363 -18.04 -13.88 11.80
N LYS A 364 -18.58 -12.66 11.76
CA LYS A 364 -18.34 -11.61 12.77
C LYS A 364 -18.60 -12.06 14.22
N LYS A 365 -19.68 -12.82 14.45
CA LYS A 365 -20.08 -13.30 15.80
C LYS A 365 -19.06 -14.29 16.35
N ILE A 366 -18.71 -15.30 15.57
CA ILE A 366 -17.74 -16.35 15.95
C ILE A 366 -16.37 -15.72 16.22
N LEU A 367 -15.92 -14.81 15.35
CA LEU A 367 -14.63 -14.13 15.50
C LEU A 367 -14.57 -13.28 16.79
N ARG A 368 -15.66 -12.59 17.15
CA ARG A 368 -15.73 -11.85 18.42
C ARG A 368 -15.61 -12.77 19.64
N ILE A 369 -16.30 -13.91 19.61
CA ILE A 369 -16.22 -14.91 20.69
C ILE A 369 -14.80 -15.46 20.80
N CYS A 370 -14.19 -15.84 19.67
CA CYS A 370 -12.81 -16.33 19.62
C CYS A 370 -11.81 -15.29 20.18
N ALA A 371 -11.97 -14.01 19.84
CA ALA A 371 -11.14 -12.95 20.38
C ALA A 371 -11.32 -12.79 21.90
N GLY A 372 -12.56 -12.86 22.39
CA GLY A 372 -12.88 -12.79 23.82
C GLY A 372 -12.27 -13.95 24.60
N ILE A 373 -12.48 -15.19 24.15
CA ILE A 373 -11.92 -16.40 24.76
C ILE A 373 -10.39 -16.33 24.81
N SER A 374 -9.75 -15.94 23.70
CA SER A 374 -8.28 -15.80 23.65
C SER A 374 -7.78 -14.75 24.64
N GLY A 375 -8.43 -13.59 24.71
CA GLY A 375 -8.05 -12.52 25.64
C GLY A 375 -8.20 -12.94 27.11
N LEU A 376 -9.31 -13.58 27.45
CA LEU A 376 -9.56 -14.13 28.79
C LEU A 376 -8.57 -15.25 29.14
N GLY A 377 -8.21 -16.11 28.19
CA GLY A 377 -7.20 -17.14 28.38
C GLY A 377 -5.82 -16.56 28.72
N GLY A 378 -5.40 -15.48 28.04
CA GLY A 378 -4.16 -14.79 28.38
C GLY A 378 -4.16 -14.13 29.76
N LEU A 379 -5.29 -13.52 30.15
CA LEU A 379 -5.48 -12.96 31.49
C LEU A 379 -5.44 -14.05 32.58
N TYR A 380 -6.10 -15.18 32.32
CA TYR A 380 -6.10 -16.31 33.24
C TYR A 380 -4.68 -16.87 33.47
N ILE A 381 -3.93 -17.11 32.39
CA ILE A 381 -2.55 -17.61 32.49
C ILE A 381 -1.67 -16.61 33.26
N THR A 382 -1.72 -15.32 32.92
CA THR A 382 -0.88 -14.32 33.61
C THR A 382 -1.24 -14.18 35.08
N PHE A 383 -2.52 -14.24 35.45
CA PHE A 383 -2.97 -14.17 36.84
C PHE A 383 -2.35 -15.28 37.71
N HIS A 384 -2.31 -16.51 37.19
CA HIS A 384 -1.76 -17.65 37.91
C HIS A 384 -0.23 -17.68 37.95
N LEU A 385 0.46 -16.98 37.04
CA LEU A 385 1.92 -16.93 37.02
C LEU A 385 2.47 -15.76 37.85
N SER A 386 1.92 -14.56 37.71
CA SER A 386 2.42 -13.35 38.36
C SER A 386 1.38 -12.23 38.32
N ILE A 387 0.94 -11.79 39.50
CA ILE A 387 -0.05 -10.71 39.64
C ILE A 387 0.44 -9.39 39.02
N PHE A 388 1.73 -9.09 39.08
CA PHE A 388 2.32 -7.91 38.46
C PHE A 388 2.24 -7.98 36.93
N SER A 389 2.62 -9.13 36.36
CA SER A 389 2.56 -9.37 34.91
C SER A 389 1.11 -9.39 34.40
N PHE A 390 0.16 -9.84 35.23
CA PHE A 390 -1.27 -9.77 34.95
C PHE A 390 -1.74 -8.33 34.75
N PHE A 391 -1.39 -7.40 35.65
CA PHE A 391 -1.78 -6.00 35.50
C PHE A 391 -1.17 -5.36 34.25
N ILE A 392 0.08 -5.69 33.90
CA ILE A 392 0.70 -5.25 32.65
C ILE A 392 -0.08 -5.78 31.43
N PHE A 393 -0.34 -7.09 31.39
CA PHE A 393 -1.09 -7.72 30.30
C PHE A 393 -2.51 -7.15 30.17
N MET A 394 -3.19 -6.92 31.29
CA MET A 394 -4.51 -6.30 31.35
C MET A 394 -4.46 -4.86 30.83
N ALA A 395 -3.50 -4.05 31.27
CA ALA A 395 -3.33 -2.69 30.79
C ALA A 395 -3.07 -2.64 29.28
N MET A 396 -2.19 -3.51 28.76
CA MET A 396 -1.94 -3.64 27.32
C MET A 396 -3.18 -4.06 26.54
N SER A 397 -4.00 -4.96 27.10
CA SER A 397 -5.24 -5.42 26.47
C SER A 397 -6.30 -4.33 26.45
N ILE A 398 -6.43 -3.57 27.53
CA ILE A 398 -7.31 -2.40 27.62
C ILE A 398 -6.86 -1.30 26.66
N LEU A 399 -5.56 -1.01 26.59
CA LEU A 399 -4.99 -0.04 25.64
C LEU A 399 -5.24 -0.47 24.19
N GLY A 400 -5.02 -1.75 23.86
CA GLY A 400 -5.31 -2.29 22.53
C GLY A 400 -6.79 -2.20 22.15
N PHE A 401 -7.69 -2.50 23.08
CA PHE A 401 -9.14 -2.38 22.86
C PHE A 401 -9.59 -0.91 22.73
N SER A 402 -9.15 -0.07 23.66
CA SER A 402 -9.49 1.35 23.73
C SER A 402 -8.94 2.17 22.57
N TYR A 403 -7.86 1.73 21.92
CA TYR A 403 -7.33 2.34 20.69
C TYR A 403 -8.40 2.54 19.61
N ASN A 404 -9.36 1.60 19.52
CA ASN A 404 -10.44 1.64 18.54
C ASN A 404 -11.72 2.34 19.04
N LEU A 405 -11.84 2.57 20.36
CA LEU A 405 -12.99 3.22 20.99
C LEU A 405 -12.96 4.75 20.86
N LYS A 406 -14.13 5.37 21.00
CA LYS A 406 -14.23 6.83 21.13
C LYS A 406 -14.02 7.20 22.59
N PHE A 407 -12.95 7.92 22.91
CA PHE A 407 -12.76 8.46 24.25
C PHE A 407 -13.61 9.73 24.45
N PHE A 408 -14.17 9.89 25.65
CA PHE A 408 -14.82 11.13 26.07
C PHE A 408 -13.77 11.98 26.78
N SER A 409 -13.36 13.11 26.19
CA SER A 409 -12.50 14.08 26.87
C SER A 409 -13.36 15.01 27.73
N PHE A 410 -12.89 15.30 28.96
CA PHE A 410 -13.48 16.32 29.85
C PHE A 410 -13.54 17.72 29.19
N PHE A 411 -12.74 17.96 28.14
CA PHE A 411 -12.62 19.23 27.41
C PHE A 411 -13.40 19.31 26.08
N LYS A 412 -14.51 18.57 25.90
CA LYS A 412 -15.37 18.61 24.68
C LYS A 412 -14.65 18.34 23.33
N ILE A 413 -13.41 17.85 23.31
CA ILE A 413 -12.72 17.41 22.09
C ILE A 413 -12.82 15.88 21.99
N LYS A 414 -13.70 15.38 21.11
CA LYS A 414 -13.75 13.94 20.77
C LYS A 414 -12.55 13.57 19.90
N ARG A 415 -11.41 13.20 20.49
CA ARG A 415 -10.27 12.58 19.80
C ARG A 415 -10.10 11.14 20.25
N ARG A 416 -9.90 10.23 19.30
CA ARG A 416 -9.52 8.84 19.54
C ARG A 416 -8.00 8.75 19.51
N ILE A 417 -7.40 7.80 20.21
CA ILE A 417 -5.94 7.55 20.14
C ILE A 417 -5.55 7.21 18.69
N LYS A 418 -6.42 6.50 17.95
CA LYS A 418 -6.23 6.23 16.52
C LYS A 418 -6.26 7.45 15.61
N ASP A 419 -6.72 8.60 16.10
CA ASP A 419 -6.73 9.84 15.33
C ASP A 419 -5.33 10.52 15.36
N ILE A 420 -4.39 10.00 16.17
CA ILE A 420 -2.97 10.34 16.05
C ILE A 420 -2.39 9.55 14.87
N SER A 421 -1.98 10.28 13.85
CA SER A 421 -1.48 9.74 12.60
C SER A 421 -0.24 8.85 12.82
N GLY A 422 -0.25 7.63 12.29
CA GLY A 422 0.87 6.68 12.44
C GLY A 422 1.04 6.03 13.83
N SER A 423 0.23 6.41 14.82
CA SER A 423 0.28 5.84 16.18
C SER A 423 0.12 4.32 16.18
N LYS A 424 -0.75 3.78 15.33
CA LYS A 424 -1.04 2.34 15.23
C LYS A 424 0.23 1.51 15.10
N THR A 425 1.14 1.94 14.23
CA THR A 425 2.38 1.23 13.93
C THR A 425 3.28 1.16 15.16
N ILE A 426 3.40 2.28 15.89
CA ILE A 426 4.22 2.37 17.10
C ILE A 426 3.61 1.54 18.23
N PHE A 427 2.30 1.68 18.49
CA PHE A 427 1.60 0.91 19.53
C PHE A 427 1.65 -0.59 19.27
N ILE A 428 1.45 -1.04 18.02
CA ILE A 428 1.55 -2.46 17.67
C ILE A 428 2.98 -2.96 17.89
N ALA A 429 3.99 -2.25 17.37
CA ALA A 429 5.38 -2.66 17.53
C ALA A 429 5.79 -2.73 19.01
N GLY A 430 5.44 -1.71 19.81
CA GLY A 430 5.72 -1.69 21.24
C GLY A 430 5.01 -2.79 22.01
N ALA A 431 3.73 -3.05 21.72
CA ALA A 431 2.98 -4.14 22.35
C ALA A 431 3.59 -5.51 22.04
N TRP A 432 4.05 -5.73 20.80
CA TRP A 432 4.79 -6.92 20.44
C TRP A 432 6.14 -7.02 21.14
N GLY A 433 6.89 -5.93 21.25
CA GLY A 433 8.12 -5.88 22.02
C GLY A 433 7.89 -6.30 23.47
N ILE A 434 6.89 -5.70 24.14
CA ILE A 434 6.58 -6.04 25.54
C ILE A 434 6.20 -7.51 25.68
N ILE A 435 5.30 -8.04 24.84
CA ILE A 435 4.82 -9.42 24.98
C ILE A 435 5.88 -10.48 24.63
N THR A 436 6.82 -10.16 23.74
CA THR A 436 7.84 -11.12 23.26
C THR A 436 9.15 -11.05 24.03
N SER A 437 9.49 -9.91 24.68
CA SER A 437 10.76 -9.75 25.39
C SER A 437 10.60 -9.38 26.86
N VAL A 438 9.82 -8.35 27.18
CA VAL A 438 9.71 -7.80 28.54
C VAL A 438 8.89 -8.71 29.46
N LEU A 439 7.73 -9.17 29.01
CA LEU A 439 6.85 -10.02 29.83
C LEU A 439 7.51 -11.36 30.17
N PRO A 440 8.18 -12.07 29.23
CA PRO A 440 9.00 -13.24 29.56
C PRO A 440 10.06 -12.96 30.62
N PHE A 441 10.76 -11.82 30.53
CA PHE A 441 11.77 -11.42 31.51
C PHE A 441 11.18 -11.21 32.92
N LEU A 442 10.07 -10.47 33.02
CA LEU A 442 9.40 -10.22 34.30
C LEU A 442 8.87 -11.51 34.94
N LEU A 443 8.28 -12.38 34.13
CA LEU A 443 7.79 -13.68 34.58
C LEU A 443 8.92 -14.58 35.06
N HIS A 444 10.04 -14.62 34.32
CA HIS A 444 11.21 -15.40 34.70
C HIS A 444 11.81 -14.89 36.02
N GLN A 445 11.95 -13.59 36.21
CA GLN A 445 12.40 -13.04 37.49
C GLN A 445 11.45 -13.38 38.63
N SER A 446 10.13 -13.25 38.44
CA SER A 446 9.16 -13.60 39.49
C SER A 446 9.19 -15.08 39.88
N SER A 447 9.50 -15.99 38.95
CA SER A 447 9.67 -17.42 39.25
C SER A 447 10.89 -17.69 40.14
N ILE A 448 12.00 -16.98 39.91
CA ILE A 448 13.20 -17.04 40.74
C ILE A 448 12.91 -16.48 42.13
N PHE A 449 12.22 -15.33 42.20
CA PHE A 449 11.86 -14.69 43.46
C PHE A 449 10.89 -15.53 44.30
N ASN A 450 9.86 -16.16 43.71
CA ASN A 450 8.97 -17.06 44.44
C ASN A 450 9.70 -18.29 45.03
N PHE A 451 10.77 -18.76 44.38
CA PHE A 451 11.60 -19.85 44.90
C PHE A 451 12.48 -19.40 46.08
N GLN A 452 12.93 -18.15 46.10
CA GLN A 452 13.70 -17.58 47.23
C GLN A 452 12.80 -17.09 48.40
N PHE A 453 11.59 -16.61 48.13
CA PHE A 453 10.69 -16.05 49.14
C PHE A 453 10.10 -17.11 50.09
N LEU A 454 10.03 -18.37 49.67
CA LEU A 454 9.68 -19.49 50.55
C LEU A 454 10.72 -19.76 51.67
N ASN A 455 11.88 -19.09 51.64
CA ASN A 455 12.98 -19.30 52.59
C ASN A 455 13.41 -18.07 53.42
N LEU A 456 12.69 -16.93 53.40
CA LEU A 456 13.11 -15.72 54.13
C LEU A 456 11.99 -15.00 54.89
N LYS A 457 12.35 -14.48 56.08
CA LYS A 457 11.50 -13.76 57.05
C LYS A 457 11.03 -12.38 56.53
N PRO A 458 9.93 -11.81 57.10
CA PRO A 458 9.23 -10.64 56.57
C PRO A 458 9.90 -9.31 56.96
N GLN A 459 10.97 -8.93 56.25
CA GLN A 459 11.61 -7.61 56.39
C GLN A 459 12.05 -7.01 55.03
N THR A 460 11.34 -7.31 53.94
CA THR A 460 11.86 -7.19 52.55
C THR A 460 11.20 -6.12 51.67
N LEU A 461 10.62 -5.05 52.22
CA LEU A 461 10.12 -3.93 51.39
C LEU A 461 11.16 -2.82 51.20
N MET A 462 11.99 -2.54 52.22
CA MET A 462 13.09 -1.56 52.15
C MET A 462 14.29 -2.09 51.36
N ASP A 463 14.59 -3.40 51.46
CA ASP A 463 15.66 -4.04 50.68
C ASP A 463 15.34 -4.10 49.17
N PHE A 464 14.06 -4.09 48.80
CA PHE A 464 13.63 -4.03 47.40
C PHE A 464 13.97 -2.68 46.75
N ILE A 465 13.99 -1.60 47.55
CA ILE A 465 14.26 -0.24 47.08
C ILE A 465 15.76 0.05 47.04
N SER A 466 16.54 -0.51 47.98
CA SER A 466 17.98 -0.26 48.11
C SER A 466 18.87 -0.99 47.08
N VAL A 467 18.41 -2.09 46.47
CA VAL A 467 19.14 -2.84 45.42
C VAL A 467 18.89 -2.31 43.99
N SER A 468 17.97 -1.36 43.84
CA SER A 468 17.39 -0.93 42.56
C SER A 468 18.35 -0.30 41.51
N PRO A 469 19.44 0.42 41.84
CA PRO A 469 20.30 1.03 40.81
C PRO A 469 21.24 0.02 40.12
N PHE A 470 21.63 -1.06 40.81
CA PHE A 470 22.58 -2.07 40.28
C PHE A 470 21.90 -3.07 39.31
N LEU A 471 20.58 -3.29 39.47
CA LEU A 471 19.77 -4.14 38.59
C LEU A 471 19.55 -3.55 37.19
N LEU A 472 19.59 -2.22 37.04
CA LEU A 472 19.39 -1.52 35.76
C LEU A 472 20.47 -1.83 34.71
N PHE A 473 21.68 -2.22 35.14
CA PHE A 473 22.81 -2.55 34.26
C PHE A 473 23.20 -4.04 34.30
N SER A 474 22.35 -4.90 34.85
CA SER A 474 22.60 -6.33 34.80
C SER A 474 22.67 -6.83 33.35
N ARG A 475 23.47 -7.85 33.10
CA ARG A 475 23.53 -8.52 31.78
C ARG A 475 22.14 -8.93 31.29
N GLN A 476 21.27 -9.40 32.18
CA GLN A 476 19.91 -9.80 31.82
C GLN A 476 19.03 -8.60 31.44
N THR A 477 19.17 -7.46 32.11
CA THR A 477 18.46 -6.23 31.75
C THR A 477 18.92 -5.73 30.38
N LEU A 478 20.22 -5.73 30.11
CA LEU A 478 20.77 -5.39 28.78
C LEU A 478 20.30 -6.38 27.70
N ALA A 479 20.24 -7.67 28.01
CA ALA A 479 19.70 -8.69 27.11
C ALA A 479 18.23 -8.42 26.78
N MET A 480 17.40 -8.13 27.79
CA MET A 480 15.99 -7.78 27.61
C MET A 480 15.83 -6.56 26.71
N VAL A 481 16.63 -5.50 26.92
CA VAL A 481 16.59 -4.28 26.09
C VAL A 481 17.02 -4.57 24.65
N SER A 482 18.11 -5.30 24.44
CA SER A 482 18.56 -5.68 23.09
C SER A 482 17.51 -6.52 22.35
N VAL A 483 16.90 -7.49 23.04
CA VAL A 483 15.84 -8.35 22.46
C VAL A 483 14.55 -7.56 22.23
N PHE A 484 14.22 -6.60 23.09
CA PHE A 484 13.10 -5.67 22.89
C PHE A 484 13.27 -4.84 21.62
N VAL A 485 14.45 -4.24 21.42
CA VAL A 485 14.78 -3.44 20.23
C VAL A 485 14.69 -4.31 18.98
N PHE A 486 15.25 -5.53 19.02
CA PHE A 486 15.19 -6.49 17.93
C PHE A 486 13.75 -6.86 17.53
N SER A 487 12.95 -7.33 18.49
CA SER A 487 11.57 -7.77 18.23
C SER A 487 10.68 -6.61 17.78
N THR A 488 10.76 -5.47 18.48
CA THR A 488 10.01 -4.25 18.14
C THR A 488 10.36 -3.77 16.73
N GLY A 489 11.64 -3.75 16.36
CA GLY A 489 12.08 -3.30 15.04
C GLY A 489 11.65 -4.24 13.90
N LEU A 490 11.64 -5.56 14.14
CA LEU A 490 11.08 -6.53 13.19
C LEU A 490 9.58 -6.31 12.96
N VAL A 491 8.80 -6.19 14.04
CA VAL A 491 7.35 -5.99 13.95
C VAL A 491 6.99 -4.62 13.39
N PHE A 492 7.76 -3.58 13.73
CA PHE A 492 7.63 -2.25 13.14
C PHE A 492 7.84 -2.30 11.62
N SER A 493 8.92 -2.94 11.18
CA SER A 493 9.24 -3.14 9.77
C SER A 493 8.12 -3.87 9.03
N ARG A 494 7.59 -4.96 9.63
CA ARG A 494 6.44 -5.73 9.11
C ARG A 494 5.19 -4.90 9.02
N THR A 495 4.90 -4.10 10.04
CA THR A 495 3.67 -3.29 10.10
C THR A 495 3.70 -2.16 9.08
N ILE A 496 4.82 -1.43 8.93
CA ILE A 496 4.93 -0.41 7.88
C ILE A 496 4.87 -1.05 6.50
N PHE A 497 5.49 -2.22 6.30
CA PHE A 497 5.46 -2.87 5.00
C PHE A 497 4.03 -3.25 4.61
N PHE A 498 3.22 -3.75 5.55
CA PHE A 498 1.79 -3.94 5.32
C PHE A 498 1.04 -2.61 5.08
N ASP A 499 1.35 -1.55 5.81
CA ASP A 499 0.73 -0.24 5.58
C ASP A 499 1.03 0.31 4.16
N ILE A 500 2.20 0.00 3.59
CA ILE A 500 2.56 0.32 2.20
C ILE A 500 1.72 -0.51 1.22
N LEU A 501 1.64 -1.82 1.43
CA LEU A 501 0.83 -2.72 0.60
C LEU A 501 -0.66 -2.32 0.61
N GLU A 502 -1.14 -1.81 1.74
CA GLU A 502 -2.54 -1.43 2.00
C GLU A 502 -2.82 0.08 1.81
N MET A 503 -1.84 0.84 1.30
CA MET A 503 -1.88 2.31 1.30
C MET A 503 -3.06 2.87 0.51
N GLN A 504 -3.40 2.28 -0.64
CA GLN A 504 -4.51 2.74 -1.49
C GLN A 504 -5.86 2.61 -0.77
N GLY A 505 -6.21 1.43 -0.23
CA GLY A 505 -7.47 1.23 0.48
C GLY A 505 -7.54 1.97 1.81
N ASN A 506 -6.40 2.17 2.48
CA ASN A 506 -6.32 2.98 3.70
C ASN A 506 -6.64 4.45 3.40
N ARG A 507 -6.06 5.06 2.34
CA ARG A 507 -6.42 6.42 1.91
C ARG A 507 -7.89 6.54 1.51
N ILE A 508 -8.41 5.57 0.73
CA ILE A 508 -9.81 5.55 0.32
C ILE A 508 -10.73 5.58 1.54
N THR A 509 -10.39 4.88 2.61
CA THR A 509 -11.21 4.85 3.83
C THR A 509 -10.92 5.97 4.83
N GLY A 510 -9.97 6.86 4.54
CA GLY A 510 -9.59 7.97 5.40
C GLY A 510 -8.76 7.55 6.62
N LYS A 511 -8.03 6.43 6.52
CA LYS A 511 -7.08 6.02 7.56
C LYS A 511 -5.74 6.71 7.33
N GLU A 512 -5.17 7.25 8.41
CA GLU A 512 -3.84 7.84 8.40
C GLU A 512 -2.81 6.87 8.99
N THR A 513 -2.13 6.14 8.11
CA THR A 513 -0.99 5.29 8.49
C THR A 513 0.31 6.06 8.37
N LEU A 514 1.37 5.57 9.05
CA LEU A 514 2.70 6.16 8.95
C LEU A 514 3.21 6.18 7.49
N ALA A 515 2.88 5.13 6.72
CA ALA A 515 3.19 5.04 5.30
C ALA A 515 2.50 6.12 4.45
N ILE A 516 1.26 6.49 4.79
CA ILE A 516 0.51 7.55 4.09
C ILE A 516 1.13 8.92 4.35
N LEU A 517 1.51 9.21 5.59
CA LEU A 517 2.08 10.49 6.02
C LEU A 517 3.45 10.75 5.43
N ILE A 518 4.36 9.78 5.57
CA ILE A 518 5.76 9.94 5.16
C ILE A 518 5.90 9.64 3.65
N GLY A 519 5.03 8.79 3.11
CA GLY A 519 5.02 8.36 1.72
C GLY A 519 5.84 7.09 1.48
N GLU A 520 5.36 6.27 0.53
CA GLU A 520 5.88 4.93 0.20
C GLU A 520 7.41 4.83 0.12
N LYS A 521 8.07 5.68 -0.69
CA LYS A 521 9.53 5.61 -0.88
C LYS A 521 10.31 5.88 0.41
N LYS A 522 9.87 6.87 1.19
CA LYS A 522 10.53 7.21 2.45
C LYS A 522 10.27 6.11 3.50
N SER A 523 9.06 5.57 3.54
CA SER A 523 8.73 4.44 4.42
C SER A 523 9.55 3.18 4.10
N LEU A 524 9.73 2.84 2.81
CA LEU A 524 10.65 1.77 2.41
C LEU A 524 12.08 2.03 2.87
N LYS A 525 12.57 3.27 2.73
CA LYS A 525 13.92 3.64 3.21
C LYS A 525 14.05 3.48 4.74
N ILE A 526 13.05 3.93 5.50
CA ILE A 526 13.02 3.79 6.96
C ILE A 526 13.04 2.32 7.36
N ILE A 527 12.20 1.48 6.75
CA ILE A 527 12.19 0.04 7.05
C ILE A 527 13.57 -0.58 6.79
N LYS A 528 14.20 -0.31 5.65
CA LYS A 528 15.52 -0.84 5.32
C LYS A 528 16.58 -0.43 6.35
N GLN A 529 16.55 0.83 6.80
CA GLN A 529 17.45 1.32 7.84
C GLN A 529 17.22 0.65 9.20
N VAL A 530 15.95 0.48 9.60
CA VAL A 530 15.60 -0.23 10.84
C VAL A 530 16.07 -1.67 10.80
N LEU A 531 15.87 -2.39 9.68
CA LEU A 531 16.31 -3.78 9.51
C LEU A 531 17.83 -3.92 9.61
N ILE A 532 18.59 -3.00 9.03
CA ILE A 532 20.06 -2.96 9.16
C ILE A 532 20.47 -2.68 10.61
N LEU A 533 19.82 -1.71 11.26
CA LEU A 533 20.12 -1.36 12.65
C LEU A 533 19.87 -2.54 13.60
N ILE A 534 18.72 -3.21 13.52
CA ILE A 534 18.42 -4.33 14.41
C ILE A 534 19.28 -5.57 14.12
N PHE A 535 19.75 -5.75 12.87
CA PHE A 535 20.78 -6.75 12.56
C PHE A 535 22.06 -6.45 13.36
N LEU A 536 22.56 -5.21 13.31
CA LEU A 536 23.77 -4.80 14.02
C LEU A 536 23.60 -4.92 15.54
N VAL A 537 22.48 -4.45 16.09
CA VAL A 537 22.19 -4.55 17.53
C VAL A 537 22.20 -6.02 17.99
N CYS A 538 21.52 -6.90 17.25
CA CYS A 538 21.45 -8.33 17.57
C CYS A 538 22.83 -9.00 17.47
N PHE A 539 23.55 -8.75 16.37
CA PHE A 539 24.87 -9.35 16.12
C PHE A 539 25.93 -8.89 17.13
N LEU A 540 26.01 -7.59 17.42
CA LEU A 540 26.94 -7.03 18.39
C LEU A 540 26.60 -7.48 19.82
N SER A 541 25.32 -7.51 20.18
CA SER A 541 24.90 -8.01 21.50
C SER A 541 25.29 -9.48 21.69
N ALA A 542 25.20 -10.32 20.65
CA ALA A 542 25.65 -11.71 20.72
C ALA A 542 27.19 -11.81 20.80
N SER A 543 27.90 -10.95 20.07
CA SER A 543 29.37 -10.91 20.03
C SER A 543 29.99 -10.55 21.38
N ILE A 544 29.39 -9.58 22.08
CA ILE A 544 29.83 -9.13 23.40
C ILE A 544 29.26 -10.05 24.52
N GLY A 545 28.45 -11.04 24.15
CA GLY A 545 27.84 -11.99 25.09
C GLY A 545 26.68 -11.42 25.91
N ILE A 546 26.12 -10.26 25.57
CA ILE A 546 24.94 -9.70 26.22
C ILE A 546 23.75 -10.66 26.06
N ILE A 547 23.54 -11.17 24.85
CA ILE A 547 22.53 -12.19 24.52
C ILE A 547 23.20 -13.54 24.22
N GLN A 548 22.41 -14.62 24.24
CA GLN A 548 22.89 -15.97 23.91
C GLN A 548 23.37 -16.09 22.46
N LYS A 549 24.17 -17.14 22.18
CA LYS A 549 24.71 -17.42 20.84
C LYS A 549 23.63 -17.62 19.77
N THR A 550 22.42 -18.03 20.15
CA THR A 550 21.24 -18.06 19.28
C THR A 550 20.95 -16.71 18.62
N GLY A 551 21.37 -15.61 19.24
CA GLY A 551 21.31 -14.26 18.68
C GLY A 551 22.07 -14.07 17.37
N PHE A 552 23.16 -14.80 17.11
CA PHE A 552 23.86 -14.74 15.82
C PHE A 552 23.00 -15.28 14.69
N VAL A 553 22.34 -16.41 14.94
CA VAL A 553 21.46 -17.06 13.96
C VAL A 553 20.23 -16.18 13.73
N LEU A 554 19.60 -15.70 14.81
CA LEU A 554 18.40 -14.86 14.73
C LEU A 554 18.67 -13.46 14.13
N ALA A 555 19.92 -12.96 14.15
CA ALA A 555 20.29 -11.73 13.44
C ALA A 555 20.03 -11.84 11.92
N PHE A 556 19.98 -13.04 11.34
CA PHE A 556 19.69 -13.21 9.91
C PHE A 556 18.22 -12.94 9.54
N LEU A 557 17.29 -12.94 10.50
CA LEU A 557 15.86 -12.65 10.24
C LEU A 557 15.63 -11.25 9.62
N PRO A 558 16.21 -10.16 10.15
CA PRO A 558 16.17 -8.86 9.50
C PRO A 558 16.69 -8.86 8.06
N VAL A 559 17.74 -9.66 7.78
CA VAL A 559 18.33 -9.78 6.44
C VAL A 559 17.36 -10.49 5.48
N LEU A 560 16.71 -11.56 5.92
CA LEU A 560 15.68 -12.26 5.15
C LEU A 560 14.52 -11.32 4.79
N MET A 561 14.06 -10.54 5.76
CA MET A 561 13.00 -9.56 5.55
C MET A 561 13.43 -8.43 4.58
N LEU A 562 14.68 -7.96 4.70
CA LEU A 562 15.25 -6.96 3.81
C LEU A 562 15.29 -7.47 2.36
N PHE A 563 15.72 -8.71 2.15
CA PHE A 563 15.71 -9.36 0.85
C PHE A 563 14.30 -9.44 0.27
N LEU A 564 13.31 -9.85 1.06
CA LEU A 564 11.91 -9.92 0.61
C LEU A 564 11.39 -8.54 0.17
N ILE A 565 11.70 -7.48 0.91
CA ILE A 565 11.27 -6.11 0.58
C ILE A 565 11.90 -5.67 -0.74
N ILE A 566 13.21 -5.87 -0.91
CA ILE A 566 13.93 -5.53 -2.14
C ILE A 566 13.38 -6.33 -3.33
N TYR A 567 13.12 -7.62 -3.14
CA TYR A 567 12.54 -8.48 -4.17
C TYR A 567 11.13 -8.02 -4.58
N THR A 568 10.31 -7.64 -3.60
CA THR A 568 8.96 -7.14 -3.84
C THR A 568 8.97 -5.82 -4.61
N GLU A 569 9.86 -4.90 -4.23
CA GLU A 569 10.07 -3.61 -4.89
C GLU A 569 10.55 -3.79 -6.34
N LYS A 570 11.53 -4.65 -6.59
CA LYS A 570 12.10 -4.88 -7.93
C LYS A 570 11.09 -5.50 -8.90
N ASN A 571 10.19 -6.34 -8.40
CA ASN A 571 9.23 -7.08 -9.22
C ASN A 571 7.81 -6.48 -9.22
N ASN A 572 7.60 -5.34 -8.56
CA ASN A 572 6.27 -4.73 -8.39
C ASN A 572 5.20 -5.69 -7.84
N LEU A 573 5.60 -6.60 -6.95
CA LEU A 573 4.73 -7.64 -6.40
C LEU A 573 3.94 -7.14 -5.18
N PHE A 574 3.21 -6.03 -5.30
CA PHE A 574 2.57 -5.39 -4.14
C PHE A 574 1.21 -5.99 -3.74
N SER A 575 0.91 -7.25 -4.07
CA SER A 575 -0.43 -7.79 -3.79
C SER A 575 -0.55 -9.30 -3.63
N GLY A 576 -1.57 -9.67 -2.85
CA GLY A 576 -2.10 -11.02 -2.76
C GLY A 576 -1.75 -11.75 -1.46
N MET A 577 -2.63 -12.66 -1.08
CA MET A 577 -2.51 -13.49 0.14
C MET A 577 -1.20 -14.27 0.22
N TYR A 578 -0.56 -14.57 -0.91
CA TYR A 578 0.71 -15.27 -0.94
C TYR A 578 1.87 -14.42 -0.38
N LEU A 579 1.94 -13.13 -0.72
CA LEU A 579 2.96 -12.26 -0.14
C LEU A 579 2.73 -12.10 1.37
N TYR A 580 1.46 -11.91 1.78
CA TYR A 580 1.10 -11.89 3.20
C TYR A 580 1.58 -13.16 3.90
N PHE A 581 1.32 -14.33 3.32
CA PHE A 581 1.79 -15.61 3.85
C PHE A 581 3.30 -15.65 4.06
N ILE A 582 4.09 -15.25 3.06
CA ILE A 582 5.55 -15.23 3.15
C ILE A 582 6.01 -14.29 4.27
N ILE A 583 5.43 -13.08 4.36
CA ILE A 583 5.79 -12.12 5.40
C ILE A 583 5.52 -12.70 6.79
N GLU A 584 4.36 -13.32 7.02
CA GLU A 584 4.04 -13.89 8.34
C GLU A 584 4.89 -15.11 8.70
N LEU A 585 5.32 -15.90 7.71
CA LEU A 585 6.23 -17.03 7.94
C LEU A 585 7.58 -16.59 8.53
N HIS A 586 7.98 -15.32 8.41
CA HIS A 586 9.22 -14.83 9.01
C HIS A 586 9.27 -15.06 10.52
N PHE A 587 8.13 -14.94 11.23
CA PHE A 587 8.10 -15.19 12.67
C PHE A 587 8.09 -16.67 13.02
N ILE A 588 7.53 -17.53 12.16
CA ILE A 588 7.63 -18.99 12.32
C ILE A 588 9.08 -19.44 12.16
N ILE A 589 9.77 -18.91 11.15
CA ILE A 589 11.20 -19.18 10.89
C ILE A 589 12.04 -18.80 12.11
N ALA A 590 11.71 -17.72 12.82
CA ALA A 590 12.39 -17.35 14.06
C ALA A 590 12.34 -18.45 15.13
N GLY A 591 11.16 -19.03 15.36
CA GLY A 591 11.01 -20.13 16.31
C GLY A 591 11.78 -21.38 15.87
N ILE A 592 11.69 -21.75 14.59
CA ILE A 592 12.42 -22.90 14.04
C ILE A 592 13.93 -22.72 14.22
N MET A 593 14.47 -21.54 13.88
CA MET A 593 15.88 -21.22 14.04
C MET A 593 16.35 -21.36 15.50
N ALA A 594 15.53 -20.92 16.46
CA ALA A 594 15.83 -21.01 17.89
C ALA A 594 15.65 -22.41 18.50
N VAL A 595 14.99 -23.34 17.80
CA VAL A 595 14.89 -24.75 18.20
C VAL A 595 16.11 -25.53 17.69
N ILE A 596 16.56 -25.24 16.47
CA ILE A 596 17.67 -25.95 15.82
C ILE A 596 19.03 -25.53 16.39
N PHE A 597 19.20 -24.25 16.73
CA PHE A 597 20.44 -23.64 17.22
C PHE A 597 20.23 -23.03 18.59
#